data_AF-A0A2V5ZNR2-F1
#
_entry.id   AF-A0A2V5ZNR2-F1
#
_cell.length_a   1.000
_cell.length_b   1.000
_cell.length_c   1.000
_cell.angle_alpha   90.00
_cell.angle_beta   90.00
_cell.angle_gamma   90.00
#
_symmetry.space_group_name_H-M   'P 1'
#
loop_
_entity.id
_entity.type
_entity.pdbx_description
1 polymer ?
#
loop_
_entity_poly.entity_id
_entity_poly.type
_entity_poly.pdbx_seq_one_letter_code
_entity_poly.pdbx_strand_id
1 'polypeptide(L)'
;MLHHCMFWSCPDKDALGRALESTTFGRPNFHFGFFAADFTAHTTVRLFDAMPHLSNFVAPQRANPKWKKVSPADAEVYVDEKTGDVCVRKIDNHEHLGSFARAWLIPLGFHPFQFGMAPHTPRLRCGNVIVQREIWTVSVDDLPAGNYSGVSTQLVAAIEKLRAQKNLPRFVYIRPTEQALRRSGAEGRDKDTKPVFVDLESYLFLEIFYRWLSKAGELEVKHLFWKEVDGRHSFELRTLIVPRS
;
A
#
# COMPACT_ATOMS: atom_id res chain seq x y z
N MET A 1 13.71 7.08 -6.88
CA MET A 1 14.58 7.60 -5.81
C MET A 1 13.67 7.97 -4.64
N LEU A 2 13.97 7.46 -3.45
CA LEU A 2 13.11 7.50 -2.27
C LEU A 2 12.89 8.96 -1.79
N HIS A 3 11.64 9.41 -1.71
CA HIS A 3 11.19 10.81 -1.64
C HIS A 3 11.74 11.68 -0.48
N HIS A 4 12.09 11.12 0.68
CA HIS A 4 12.69 11.91 1.79
C HIS A 4 14.19 12.09 1.63
N CYS A 5 14.88 11.08 1.10
CA CYS A 5 16.29 11.22 0.72
C CYS A 5 16.42 12.28 -0.37
N MET A 6 15.46 12.33 -1.30
CA MET A 6 15.38 13.39 -2.31
C MET A 6 15.30 14.77 -1.65
N PHE A 7 14.36 15.05 -0.74
CA PHE A 7 14.23 16.40 -0.18
C PHE A 7 15.45 16.84 0.65
N TRP A 8 15.96 15.98 1.55
CA TRP A 8 17.11 16.33 2.38
C TRP A 8 18.42 16.44 1.60
N SER A 9 18.65 15.50 0.68
CA SER A 9 19.88 15.44 -0.11
C SER A 9 19.82 16.31 -1.37
N CYS A 10 18.67 16.91 -1.70
CA CYS A 10 18.59 17.82 -2.84
C CYS A 10 19.39 19.10 -2.52
N PRO A 11 20.40 19.43 -3.33
CA PRO A 11 21.16 20.67 -3.17
C PRO A 11 20.30 21.89 -3.54
N ASP A 12 19.32 21.74 -4.43
CA ASP A 12 18.39 22.79 -4.86
C ASP A 12 16.96 22.48 -4.40
N LYS A 13 16.67 22.85 -3.14
CA LYS A 13 15.35 22.61 -2.54
C LYS A 13 14.26 23.47 -3.19
N ASP A 14 14.61 24.64 -3.71
CA ASP A 14 13.64 25.54 -4.33
C ASP A 14 13.17 25.00 -5.67
N ALA A 15 14.08 24.47 -6.50
CA ALA A 15 13.69 23.78 -7.73
C ALA A 15 12.85 22.53 -7.47
N LEU A 16 13.20 21.76 -6.43
CA LEU A 16 12.40 20.62 -6.01
C LEU A 16 11.00 21.03 -5.53
N GLY A 17 10.90 22.10 -4.74
CA GLY A 17 9.64 22.68 -4.30
C GLY A 17 8.75 23.06 -5.49
N ARG A 18 9.28 23.87 -6.42
CA ARG A 18 8.58 24.25 -7.66
C ARG A 18 8.14 23.03 -8.49
N ALA A 19 8.99 22.02 -8.59
CA ALA A 19 8.67 20.78 -9.29
C ALA A 19 7.49 20.08 -8.61
N LEU A 20 7.50 19.93 -7.28
CA LEU A 20 6.39 19.35 -6.51
C LEU A 20 5.11 20.18 -6.64
N GLU A 21 5.19 21.52 -6.56
CA GLU A 21 4.02 22.41 -6.71
C GLU A 21 3.34 22.23 -8.06
N SER A 22 4.12 22.08 -9.13
CA SER A 22 3.58 21.87 -10.48
C SER A 22 2.63 20.66 -10.56
N THR A 23 2.85 19.67 -9.71
CA THR A 23 2.09 18.41 -9.69
C THR A 23 0.79 18.51 -8.91
N THR A 24 0.65 19.56 -8.10
CA THR A 24 -0.60 19.93 -7.42
C THR A 24 -1.49 20.80 -8.31
N PHE A 25 -1.00 21.24 -9.48
CA PHE A 25 -1.67 22.22 -10.34
C PHE A 25 -2.05 23.51 -9.58
N GLY A 26 -1.20 23.91 -8.62
CA GLY A 26 -1.43 25.06 -7.75
C GLY A 26 -2.62 24.89 -6.79
N ARG A 27 -3.14 23.67 -6.61
CA ARG A 27 -4.28 23.40 -5.73
C ARG A 27 -3.81 23.15 -4.29
N PRO A 28 -4.53 23.66 -3.28
CA PRO A 28 -4.29 23.33 -1.89
C PRO A 28 -4.32 21.81 -1.64
N ASN A 29 -3.51 21.38 -0.67
CA ASN A 29 -3.46 20.04 -0.13
C ASN A 29 -3.49 20.10 1.39
N PHE A 30 -3.85 18.98 2.01
CA PHE A 30 -3.91 18.89 3.45
C PHE A 30 -3.30 17.60 3.99
N HIS A 31 -2.88 17.65 5.25
CA HIS A 31 -2.59 16.49 6.07
C HIS A 31 -3.73 16.27 7.06
N PHE A 32 -4.25 15.05 7.10
CA PHE A 32 -5.22 14.59 8.10
C PHE A 32 -4.58 13.55 9.02
N GLY A 33 -4.61 13.83 10.32
CA GLY A 33 -3.74 13.25 11.32
C GLY A 33 -4.02 11.82 11.73
N PHE A 34 -3.72 10.85 10.89
CA PHE A 34 -3.54 9.46 11.33
C PHE A 34 -2.04 9.08 11.49
N PHE A 35 -1.16 9.69 10.71
CA PHE A 35 0.30 9.49 10.79
C PHE A 35 1.02 10.79 11.17
N ALA A 36 2.28 10.70 11.59
CA ALA A 36 3.09 11.91 11.76
C ALA A 36 3.20 12.66 10.43
N ALA A 37 2.86 13.94 10.42
CA ALA A 37 2.99 14.80 9.23
C ALA A 37 4.44 14.96 8.75
N ASP A 38 5.39 14.64 9.63
CA ASP A 38 6.82 14.75 9.38
C ASP A 38 7.49 13.41 9.69
N PHE A 39 7.21 12.41 8.86
CA PHE A 39 7.77 11.08 9.00
C PHE A 39 9.23 11.10 8.55
N THR A 40 10.17 10.50 9.29
CA THR A 40 11.57 10.38 8.82
C THR A 40 11.76 9.26 7.80
N ALA A 41 10.69 8.59 7.38
CA ALA A 41 10.77 7.51 6.40
C ALA A 41 11.19 8.08 5.05
N HIS A 42 12.16 7.44 4.41
CA HIS A 42 12.67 7.83 3.10
C HIS A 42 11.60 7.87 1.98
N THR A 43 10.36 7.43 2.22
CA THR A 43 9.27 7.33 1.24
C THR A 43 8.24 8.46 1.27
N THR A 44 8.26 9.34 2.27
CA THR A 44 7.32 10.48 2.37
C THR A 44 7.90 11.76 1.73
N VAL A 45 7.07 12.79 1.50
CA VAL A 45 7.55 14.11 1.07
C VAL A 45 7.41 15.06 2.27
N ARG A 46 8.41 15.92 2.51
CA ARG A 46 8.33 17.02 3.48
C ARG A 46 7.41 18.14 2.96
N LEU A 47 6.12 17.84 2.80
CA LEU A 47 5.14 18.70 2.09
C LEU A 47 5.11 20.14 2.62
N PHE A 48 5.13 20.29 3.94
CA PHE A 48 5.08 21.60 4.58
C PHE A 48 6.35 22.43 4.40
N ASP A 49 7.48 21.81 4.05
CA ASP A 49 8.71 22.53 3.72
C ASP A 49 8.84 22.74 2.21
N ALA A 50 8.38 21.77 1.41
CA ALA A 50 8.45 21.83 -0.04
C ALA A 50 7.42 22.78 -0.66
N MET A 51 6.22 22.86 -0.07
CA MET A 51 5.07 23.61 -0.60
C MET A 51 4.28 24.28 0.55
N PRO A 52 4.92 25.12 1.38
CA PRO A 52 4.31 25.67 2.60
C PRO A 52 3.03 26.47 2.33
N HIS A 53 2.92 27.09 1.15
CA HIS A 53 1.78 27.93 0.82
C HIS A 53 0.56 27.16 0.33
N LEU A 54 0.74 25.92 -0.14
CA LEU A 54 -0.33 25.02 -0.58
C LEU A 54 -0.68 23.93 0.45
N SER A 55 0.06 23.83 1.56
CA SER A 55 -0.10 22.75 2.53
C SER A 55 -0.82 23.19 3.80
N ASN A 56 -1.94 22.54 4.12
CA ASN A 56 -2.74 22.77 5.32
C ASN A 56 -2.61 21.61 6.31
N PHE A 57 -2.32 21.92 7.57
CA PHE A 57 -2.27 20.93 8.64
C PHE A 57 -3.64 20.90 9.32
N VAL A 58 -4.49 19.95 8.92
CA VAL A 58 -5.88 19.81 9.40
C VAL A 58 -5.96 18.61 10.32
N ALA A 59 -5.46 18.78 11.55
CA ALA A 59 -5.27 17.63 12.44
C ALA A 59 -5.28 18.01 13.92
N PRO A 60 -5.68 17.08 14.82
CA PRO A 60 -5.73 17.35 16.26
C PRO A 60 -4.34 17.36 16.90
N GLN A 61 -3.30 16.83 16.23
CA GLN A 61 -1.95 16.80 16.79
C GLN A 61 -1.30 18.20 16.89
N ARG A 62 -0.24 18.27 17.68
CA ARG A 62 0.63 19.45 17.74
C ARG A 62 1.31 19.66 16.38
N ALA A 63 1.00 20.78 15.73
CA ALA A 63 1.66 21.22 14.51
C ALA A 63 2.99 21.93 14.82
N ASN A 64 3.89 21.98 13.85
CA ASN A 64 4.97 22.96 13.87
C ASN A 64 4.36 24.38 13.83
N PRO A 65 4.83 25.33 14.66
CA PRO A 65 4.29 26.70 14.68
C PRO A 65 4.32 27.44 13.33
N LYS A 66 5.18 27.02 12.40
CA LYS A 66 5.30 27.62 11.06
C LYS A 66 4.26 27.12 10.05
N TRP A 67 3.50 26.08 10.37
CA TRP A 67 2.55 25.48 9.44
C TRP A 67 1.19 26.17 9.49
N LYS A 68 0.48 26.18 8.37
CA LYS A 68 -0.93 26.61 8.29
C LYS A 68 -1.80 25.57 9.00
N LYS A 69 -2.01 25.74 10.31
CA LYS A 69 -2.83 24.86 11.14
C LYS A 69 -4.30 25.24 11.01
N VAL A 70 -5.15 24.24 10.81
CA VAL A 70 -6.61 24.34 10.94
C VAL A 70 -7.07 23.28 11.93
N SER A 71 -7.91 23.65 12.90
CA SER A 71 -8.51 22.66 13.80
C SER A 71 -9.46 21.77 12.99
N PRO A 72 -9.50 20.44 13.22
CA PRO A 72 -10.53 19.61 12.63
C PRO A 72 -11.96 20.08 12.96
N ALA A 73 -12.16 20.75 14.11
CA ALA A 73 -13.46 21.32 14.49
C ALA A 73 -13.87 22.53 13.65
N ASP A 74 -12.92 23.18 12.97
CA ASP A 74 -13.15 24.37 12.14
C ASP A 74 -13.24 24.01 10.65
N ALA A 75 -13.22 22.72 10.32
CA ALA A 75 -13.22 22.21 8.95
C ALA A 75 -14.35 21.20 8.73
N GLU A 76 -14.87 21.18 7.51
CA GLU A 76 -15.89 20.22 7.07
C GLU A 76 -15.46 19.49 5.79
N VAL A 77 -15.99 18.27 5.63
CA VAL A 77 -15.83 17.46 4.42
C VAL A 77 -17.03 17.72 3.51
N TYR A 78 -16.78 17.94 2.23
CA TYR A 78 -17.83 18.15 1.23
C TYR A 78 -17.50 17.42 -0.07
N VAL A 79 -18.53 17.16 -0.88
CA VAL A 79 -18.38 16.66 -2.25
C VAL A 79 -18.45 17.85 -3.20
N ASP A 80 -17.43 18.04 -4.03
CA ASP A 80 -17.46 19.02 -5.12
C ASP A 80 -18.42 18.50 -6.20
N GLU A 81 -19.58 19.14 -6.36
CA GLU A 81 -20.62 18.70 -7.30
C GLU A 81 -20.18 18.72 -8.77
N LYS A 82 -19.17 19.54 -9.12
CA LYS A 82 -18.70 19.63 -10.51
C LYS A 82 -17.75 18.50 -10.86
N THR A 83 -16.91 18.08 -9.92
CA THR A 83 -15.86 17.08 -10.17
C THR A 83 -16.15 15.73 -9.52
N GLY A 84 -17.11 15.65 -8.60
CA GLY A 84 -17.37 14.48 -7.75
C GLY A 84 -16.27 14.23 -6.70
N ASP A 85 -15.36 15.18 -6.49
CA ASP A 85 -14.21 15.00 -5.60
C ASP A 85 -14.62 15.22 -4.14
N VAL A 86 -14.03 14.46 -3.21
CA VAL A 86 -14.26 14.63 -1.78
C VAL A 86 -13.17 15.53 -1.22
N CYS A 87 -13.57 16.67 -0.68
CA CYS A 87 -12.67 17.76 -0.31
C CYS A 87 -12.88 18.21 1.13
N VAL A 88 -11.91 18.95 1.65
CA VAL A 88 -11.98 19.63 2.95
C VAL A 88 -11.99 21.13 2.75
N ARG A 89 -12.82 21.84 3.51
CA ARG A 89 -12.83 23.31 3.56
C ARG A 89 -13.06 23.81 4.99
N LYS A 90 -12.78 25.08 5.26
CA LYS A 90 -13.17 25.71 6.52
C LYS A 90 -14.68 25.92 6.59
N ILE A 91 -15.23 25.85 7.79
CA ILE A 91 -16.67 26.03 8.04
C ILE A 91 -17.07 27.51 7.92
N ASP A 92 -16.23 28.43 8.39
CA ASP A 92 -16.57 29.85 8.52
C ASP A 92 -16.63 30.59 7.17
N ASN A 93 -15.70 30.28 6.27
CA ASN A 93 -15.50 31.02 5.04
C ASN A 93 -15.42 30.14 3.79
N HIS A 94 -15.62 28.83 3.94
CA HIS A 94 -15.53 27.84 2.86
C HIS A 94 -14.19 27.83 2.11
N GLU A 95 -13.11 28.32 2.71
CA GLU A 95 -11.76 28.24 2.15
C GLU A 95 -11.39 26.78 1.89
N HIS A 96 -11.08 26.45 0.63
CA HIS A 96 -10.71 25.11 0.21
C HIS A 96 -9.34 24.72 0.78
N LEU A 97 -9.30 23.66 1.59
CA LEU A 97 -8.09 23.19 2.28
C LEU A 97 -7.39 22.05 1.52
N GLY A 98 -8.12 21.33 0.66
CA GLY A 98 -7.56 20.35 -0.27
C GLY A 98 -8.51 19.18 -0.56
N SER A 99 -8.06 18.27 -1.41
CA SER A 99 -8.81 17.09 -1.88
C SER A 99 -8.29 15.81 -1.23
N PHE A 100 -9.18 14.89 -0.85
CA PHE A 100 -8.81 13.56 -0.34
C PHE A 100 -8.14 12.72 -1.43
N ALA A 101 -8.52 12.90 -2.70
CA ALA A 101 -7.86 12.24 -3.83
C ALA A 101 -6.42 12.75 -4.05
N ARG A 102 -6.13 13.98 -3.61
CA ARG A 102 -4.82 14.62 -3.73
C ARG A 102 -4.02 14.65 -2.42
N ALA A 103 -4.53 14.11 -1.32
CA ALA A 103 -3.82 14.10 -0.05
C ALA A 103 -2.47 13.38 -0.20
N TRP A 104 -1.37 14.14 -0.19
CA TRP A 104 -0.01 13.65 -0.44
C TRP A 104 0.58 12.76 0.65
N LEU A 105 -0.21 12.48 1.69
CA LEU A 105 0.09 11.45 2.68
C LEU A 105 -0.53 10.10 2.34
N ILE A 106 -1.06 9.93 1.13
CA ILE A 106 -1.22 8.61 0.56
C ILE A 106 0.21 8.09 0.29
N PRO A 107 0.77 7.16 1.09
CA PRO A 107 2.02 6.53 0.72
C PRO A 107 1.83 5.95 -0.69
N LEU A 108 2.71 6.35 -1.62
CA LEU A 108 2.72 5.84 -3.00
C LEU A 108 2.61 4.31 -2.94
N GLY A 109 1.42 3.79 -3.30
CA GLY A 109 1.03 2.41 -2.99
C GLY A 109 -0.47 2.22 -2.74
N PHE A 110 -1.24 3.28 -2.50
CA PHE A 110 -2.71 3.17 -2.42
C PHE A 110 -3.32 3.11 -3.82
N HIS A 111 -3.89 1.95 -4.14
CA HIS A 111 -4.82 1.83 -5.25
C HIS A 111 -6.21 2.12 -4.65
N PRO A 112 -6.93 3.20 -5.04
CA PRO A 112 -8.22 3.56 -4.44
C PRO A 112 -9.34 2.54 -4.72
N PHE A 113 -9.05 1.55 -5.56
CA PHE A 113 -9.96 0.47 -5.91
C PHE A 113 -9.31 -0.88 -5.57
N GLN A 114 -9.98 -1.70 -4.76
CA GLN A 114 -9.62 -3.09 -4.52
C GLN A 114 -10.62 -3.97 -5.28
N PHE A 115 -10.16 -4.66 -6.33
CA PHE A 115 -11.00 -5.56 -7.09
C PHE A 115 -10.74 -7.00 -6.64
N GLY A 116 -11.62 -7.54 -5.79
CA GLY A 116 -11.51 -8.92 -5.29
C GLY A 116 -12.54 -9.83 -5.92
N MET A 117 -12.12 -11.01 -6.39
CA MET A 117 -12.99 -12.10 -6.78
C MET A 117 -12.44 -13.40 -6.18
N ALA A 118 -13.17 -14.00 -5.23
CA ALA A 118 -12.82 -15.30 -4.68
C ALA A 118 -13.43 -16.42 -5.55
N PRO A 119 -12.79 -17.61 -5.64
CA PRO A 119 -11.52 -17.98 -5.03
C PRO A 119 -10.29 -17.57 -5.87
N HIS A 120 -10.49 -17.00 -7.06
CA HIS A 120 -9.41 -16.57 -7.96
C HIS A 120 -9.71 -15.21 -8.54
N THR A 121 -8.81 -14.26 -8.30
CA THR A 121 -8.86 -12.91 -8.83
C THR A 121 -7.87 -12.82 -10.00
N PRO A 122 -8.34 -12.56 -11.23
CA PRO A 122 -7.46 -12.47 -12.38
C PRO A 122 -6.54 -11.26 -12.30
N ARG A 123 -5.44 -11.35 -13.04
CA ARG A 123 -4.55 -10.20 -13.25
C ARG A 123 -5.27 -9.11 -14.03
N LEU A 124 -5.16 -7.87 -13.57
CA LEU A 124 -5.59 -6.70 -14.32
C LEU A 124 -4.38 -5.95 -14.88
N ARG A 125 -4.47 -5.55 -16.14
CA ARG A 125 -3.43 -4.80 -16.86
C ARG A 125 -4.03 -3.56 -17.50
N CYS A 126 -3.30 -2.46 -17.44
CA CYS A 126 -3.51 -1.27 -18.25
C CYS A 126 -2.30 -1.10 -19.16
N GLY A 127 -2.42 -1.53 -20.43
CA GLY A 127 -1.29 -1.68 -21.33
C GLY A 127 -0.19 -2.59 -20.75
N ASN A 128 1.00 -2.03 -20.57
CA ASN A 128 2.16 -2.74 -20.00
C ASN A 128 2.23 -2.68 -18.46
N VAL A 129 1.29 -2.00 -17.80
CA VAL A 129 1.27 -1.85 -16.35
C VAL A 129 0.36 -2.91 -15.74
N ILE A 130 0.91 -3.71 -14.80
CA ILE A 130 0.10 -4.59 -13.95
C ILE A 130 -0.46 -3.74 -12.81
N VAL A 131 -1.77 -3.46 -12.85
CA VAL A 131 -2.46 -2.68 -11.82
C VAL A 131 -2.98 -3.57 -10.68
N GLN A 132 -3.18 -4.86 -10.97
CA GLN A 132 -3.50 -5.87 -9.97
C GLN A 132 -2.82 -7.20 -10.34
N ARG A 133 -2.09 -7.78 -9.39
CA ARG A 133 -1.51 -9.12 -9.55
C ARG A 133 -2.63 -10.16 -9.52
N GLU A 134 -2.36 -11.31 -10.12
CA GLU A 134 -3.22 -12.48 -9.97
C GLU A 134 -3.17 -12.99 -8.53
N ILE A 135 -4.32 -13.35 -7.98
CA ILE A 135 -4.50 -13.74 -6.57
C ILE A 135 -5.35 -15.00 -6.50
N TRP A 136 -4.97 -15.94 -5.65
CA TRP A 136 -5.79 -17.09 -5.26
C TRP A 136 -6.07 -17.03 -3.77
N THR A 137 -7.26 -17.44 -3.38
CA THR A 137 -7.60 -17.72 -1.98
C THR A 137 -7.34 -19.19 -1.69
N VAL A 138 -6.57 -19.45 -0.64
CA VAL A 138 -6.27 -20.79 -0.12
C VAL A 138 -6.75 -20.88 1.32
N SER A 139 -7.63 -21.84 1.60
CA SER A 139 -8.05 -22.23 2.95
C SER A 139 -7.21 -23.40 3.45
N VAL A 140 -7.12 -23.57 4.77
CA VAL A 140 -6.56 -24.76 5.39
C VAL A 140 -7.27 -26.04 4.91
N ASP A 141 -8.56 -25.94 4.58
CA ASP A 141 -9.37 -27.06 4.07
C ASP A 141 -9.00 -27.47 2.63
N ASP A 142 -8.23 -26.65 1.92
CA ASP A 142 -7.67 -27.02 0.62
C ASP A 142 -6.51 -28.03 0.75
N LEU A 143 -5.94 -28.19 1.96
CA LEU A 143 -4.92 -29.21 2.23
C LEU A 143 -5.57 -30.52 2.69
N PRO A 144 -5.04 -31.69 2.28
CA PRO A 144 -5.44 -32.97 2.85
C PRO A 144 -5.27 -32.97 4.38
N ALA A 145 -6.15 -33.68 5.09
CA ALA A 145 -5.96 -33.93 6.51
C ALA A 145 -4.66 -34.74 6.73
N GLY A 146 -3.86 -34.32 7.70
CA GLY A 146 -2.58 -34.95 7.99
C GLY A 146 -1.78 -34.22 9.06
N ASN A 147 -0.76 -34.89 9.58
CA ASN A 147 0.22 -34.27 10.47
C ASN A 147 1.47 -33.89 9.66
N TYR A 148 1.71 -32.59 9.53
CA TYR A 148 2.84 -32.02 8.80
C TYR A 148 4.00 -31.57 9.73
N SER A 149 4.10 -32.14 10.93
CA SER A 149 5.17 -31.85 11.88
C SER A 149 6.54 -32.37 11.43
N GLY A 150 7.60 -31.59 11.66
CA GLY A 150 8.97 -31.97 11.29
C GLY A 150 9.17 -32.00 9.77
N VAL A 151 10.25 -32.63 9.28
CA VAL A 151 10.47 -32.81 7.83
C VAL A 151 9.45 -33.82 7.28
N SER A 152 8.43 -33.33 6.58
CA SER A 152 7.26 -34.11 6.14
C SER A 152 7.16 -34.21 4.61
N THR A 153 7.29 -35.43 4.09
CA THR A 153 7.02 -35.70 2.66
C THR A 153 5.54 -35.54 2.31
N GLN A 154 4.65 -35.71 3.29
CA GLN A 154 3.22 -35.47 3.12
C GLN A 154 2.93 -33.99 2.87
N LEU A 155 3.68 -33.08 3.52
CA LEU A 155 3.54 -31.64 3.29
C LEU A 155 3.91 -31.30 1.83
N VAL A 156 5.00 -31.86 1.32
CA VAL A 156 5.42 -31.69 -0.07
C VAL A 156 4.31 -32.15 -1.02
N ALA A 157 3.79 -33.36 -0.83
CA ALA A 157 2.73 -33.90 -1.67
C ALA A 157 1.42 -33.09 -1.59
N ALA A 158 1.05 -32.62 -0.39
CA ALA A 158 -0.12 -31.79 -0.18
C ALA A 158 -0.02 -30.45 -0.91
N ILE A 159 1.14 -29.79 -0.83
CA ILE A 159 1.38 -28.52 -1.53
C ILE A 159 1.43 -28.72 -3.04
N GLU A 160 2.07 -29.77 -3.55
CA GLU A 160 2.08 -30.06 -4.99
C GLU A 160 0.66 -30.33 -5.53
N LYS A 161 -0.17 -31.05 -4.76
CA LYS A 161 -1.58 -31.24 -5.11
C LYS A 161 -2.34 -29.92 -5.14
N LEU A 162 -2.15 -29.07 -4.13
CA LEU A 162 -2.74 -27.72 -4.08
C LEU A 162 -2.31 -26.87 -5.28
N ARG A 163 -1.02 -26.88 -5.62
CA ARG A 163 -0.46 -26.17 -6.78
C ARG A 163 -1.13 -26.62 -8.07
N ALA A 164 -1.25 -27.92 -8.29
CA ALA A 164 -1.89 -28.46 -9.49
C ALA A 164 -3.38 -28.09 -9.56
N GLN A 165 -4.10 -28.14 -8.44
CA GLN A 165 -5.54 -27.86 -8.38
C GLN A 165 -5.87 -26.38 -8.65
N LYS A 166 -5.08 -25.46 -8.09
CA LYS A 166 -5.31 -24.01 -8.24
C LYS A 166 -4.42 -23.37 -9.30
N ASN A 167 -3.59 -24.15 -9.98
CA ASN A 167 -2.59 -23.70 -10.95
C ASN A 167 -1.66 -22.61 -10.35
N LEU A 168 -1.15 -22.85 -9.14
CA LEU A 168 -0.29 -21.88 -8.44
C LEU A 168 1.13 -21.87 -9.04
N PRO A 169 1.70 -20.67 -9.30
CA PRO A 169 3.08 -20.56 -9.74
C PRO A 169 4.04 -20.93 -8.59
N ARG A 170 5.27 -21.33 -8.93
CA ARG A 170 6.30 -21.70 -7.94
C ARG A 170 6.58 -20.58 -6.93
N PHE A 171 6.73 -19.35 -7.41
CA PHE A 171 7.10 -18.19 -6.60
C PHE A 171 5.88 -17.33 -6.31
N VAL A 172 5.55 -17.20 -5.03
CA VAL A 172 4.36 -16.48 -4.58
C VAL A 172 4.67 -15.56 -3.41
N TYR A 173 3.80 -14.58 -3.22
CA TYR A 173 3.64 -13.90 -1.95
C TYR A 173 2.40 -14.38 -1.24
N ILE A 174 2.49 -14.65 0.04
CA ILE A 174 1.33 -14.99 0.87
C ILE A 174 1.04 -13.88 1.87
N ARG A 175 -0.24 -13.69 2.17
CA ARG A 175 -0.70 -12.93 3.33
C ARG A 175 -2.05 -13.47 3.78
N PRO A 176 -2.45 -13.31 5.06
CA PRO A 176 -3.83 -13.56 5.46
C PRO A 176 -4.82 -12.75 4.63
N THR A 177 -5.99 -13.32 4.36
CA THR A 177 -7.08 -12.56 3.74
C THR A 177 -7.54 -11.44 4.68
N GLU A 178 -8.15 -10.38 4.14
CA GLU A 178 -8.73 -9.31 4.94
C GLU A 178 -9.76 -9.85 5.94
N GLN A 179 -10.54 -10.85 5.53
CA GLN A 179 -11.50 -11.53 6.41
C GLN A 179 -10.80 -12.29 7.54
N ALA A 180 -9.69 -12.99 7.27
CA ALA A 180 -8.89 -13.65 8.31
C ALA A 180 -8.28 -12.65 9.30
N LEU A 181 -7.79 -11.49 8.81
CA LEU A 181 -7.28 -10.42 9.67
C LEU A 181 -8.37 -9.85 10.58
N ARG A 182 -9.57 -9.62 10.04
CA ARG A 182 -10.74 -9.17 10.81
C ARG A 182 -11.11 -10.13 11.93
N ARG A 183 -11.23 -11.43 11.62
CA ARG A 183 -11.56 -12.47 12.62
C ARG A 183 -10.57 -12.51 13.78
N SER A 184 -9.30 -12.22 13.52
CA SER A 184 -8.23 -12.24 14.54
C SER A 184 -8.03 -10.91 15.28
N GLY A 185 -8.74 -9.83 14.91
CA GLY A 185 -8.51 -8.49 15.45
C GLY A 185 -7.13 -7.91 15.08
N ALA A 186 -6.48 -8.48 14.05
CA ALA A 186 -5.17 -8.03 13.56
C ALA A 186 -5.29 -7.05 12.38
N GLU A 187 -6.51 -6.64 12.00
CA GLU A 187 -6.73 -5.59 11.00
C GLU A 187 -5.96 -4.32 11.42
N GLY A 188 -5.12 -3.80 10.51
CA GLY A 188 -4.26 -2.65 10.77
C GLY A 188 -2.94 -2.93 11.50
N ARG A 189 -2.63 -4.18 11.90
CA ARG A 189 -1.30 -4.53 12.43
C ARG A 189 -0.31 -4.76 11.26
N ASP A 190 0.66 -3.86 11.13
CA ASP A 190 1.67 -3.84 10.04
C ASP A 190 2.41 -5.18 9.85
N LYS A 191 2.64 -5.95 10.93
CA LYS A 191 3.37 -7.22 10.86
C LYS A 191 2.59 -8.36 10.19
N ASP A 192 1.29 -8.45 10.41
CA ASP A 192 0.45 -9.53 9.88
C ASP A 192 -0.12 -9.20 8.48
N THR A 193 0.07 -7.95 8.02
CA THR A 193 -0.36 -7.47 6.69
C THR A 193 0.74 -7.54 5.63
N LYS A 194 2.02 -7.59 6.03
CA LYS A 194 3.16 -7.66 5.10
C LYS A 194 3.20 -9.02 4.39
N PRO A 195 3.24 -9.02 3.04
CA PRO A 195 3.33 -10.26 2.30
C PRO A 195 4.67 -10.96 2.54
N VAL A 196 4.63 -12.28 2.67
CA VAL A 196 5.80 -13.14 2.83
C VAL A 196 6.10 -13.83 1.50
N PHE A 197 7.34 -13.76 1.03
CA PHE A 197 7.78 -14.51 -0.14
C PHE A 197 7.85 -16.01 0.19
N VAL A 198 7.38 -16.84 -0.74
CA VAL A 198 7.39 -18.30 -0.63
C VAL A 198 7.84 -18.88 -1.97
N ASP A 199 8.88 -19.71 -1.93
CA ASP A 199 9.24 -20.64 -3.00
C ASP A 199 8.60 -22.00 -2.70
N LEU A 200 7.57 -22.37 -3.47
CA LEU A 200 6.83 -23.62 -3.27
C LEU A 200 7.63 -24.89 -3.63
N GLU A 201 8.90 -24.77 -4.01
CA GLU A 201 9.82 -25.91 -4.18
C GLU A 201 10.90 -25.98 -3.08
N SER A 202 10.88 -25.04 -2.12
CA SER A 202 11.78 -25.05 -0.97
C SER A 202 11.03 -25.52 0.26
N TYR A 203 11.51 -26.62 0.85
CA TYR A 203 10.87 -27.24 2.02
C TYR A 203 10.67 -26.26 3.19
N LEU A 204 11.67 -25.41 3.47
CA LEU A 204 11.56 -24.39 4.51
C LEU A 204 10.39 -23.42 4.25
N PHE A 205 10.21 -23.02 2.99
CA PHE A 205 9.11 -22.14 2.60
C PHE A 205 7.76 -22.86 2.62
N LEU A 206 7.72 -24.18 2.39
CA LEU A 206 6.50 -24.98 2.58
C LEU A 206 6.06 -25.00 4.04
N GLU A 207 6.99 -25.16 4.98
CA GLU A 207 6.66 -25.09 6.42
C GLU A 207 6.17 -23.70 6.81
N ILE A 208 6.78 -22.63 6.29
CA ILE A 208 6.33 -21.25 6.51
C ILE A 208 4.90 -21.09 5.97
N PHE A 209 4.65 -21.51 4.72
CA PHE A 209 3.34 -21.46 4.11
C PHE A 209 2.29 -22.17 4.96
N TYR A 210 2.56 -23.41 5.36
CA TYR A 210 1.65 -24.20 6.18
C TYR A 210 1.37 -23.54 7.53
N ARG A 211 2.40 -23.07 8.25
CA ARG A 211 2.21 -22.41 9.55
C ARG A 211 1.38 -21.13 9.43
N TRP A 212 1.60 -20.34 8.39
CA TRP A 212 0.78 -19.16 8.12
C TRP A 212 -0.67 -19.54 7.82
N LEU A 213 -0.89 -20.57 7.00
CA LEU A 213 -2.21 -21.05 6.65
C LEU A 213 -2.96 -21.62 7.86
N SER A 214 -2.32 -22.46 8.67
CA SER A 214 -2.91 -23.00 9.90
C SER A 214 -3.21 -21.90 10.92
N LYS A 215 -2.37 -20.87 11.04
CA LYS A 215 -2.59 -19.74 11.96
C LYS A 215 -3.77 -18.87 11.52
N ALA A 216 -3.84 -18.52 10.24
CA ALA A 216 -4.83 -17.59 9.71
C ALA A 216 -6.14 -18.27 9.29
N GLY A 217 -6.12 -19.58 9.05
CA GLY A 217 -7.18 -20.37 8.44
C GLY A 217 -7.28 -20.17 6.93
N GLU A 218 -6.91 -18.99 6.43
CA GLU A 218 -7.05 -18.61 5.02
C GLU A 218 -5.99 -17.58 4.61
N LEU A 219 -5.43 -17.75 3.40
CA LEU A 219 -4.42 -16.88 2.82
C LEU A 219 -4.82 -16.41 1.42
N GLU A 220 -4.44 -15.17 1.09
CA GLU A 220 -4.25 -14.75 -0.30
C GLU A 220 -2.84 -15.16 -0.76
N VAL A 221 -2.77 -15.85 -1.88
CA VAL A 221 -1.55 -16.22 -2.58
C VAL A 221 -1.46 -15.37 -3.84
N LYS A 222 -0.41 -14.57 -3.99
CA LYS A 222 -0.22 -13.65 -5.13
C LYS A 222 0.97 -14.07 -5.97
N HIS A 223 0.82 -14.03 -7.28
CA HIS A 223 1.90 -14.35 -8.21
C HIS A 223 3.06 -13.33 -8.11
N LEU A 224 4.31 -13.80 -7.91
CA LEU A 224 5.51 -12.99 -8.12
C LEU A 224 5.88 -12.92 -9.60
N PHE A 225 5.95 -11.72 -10.17
CA PHE A 225 6.15 -11.54 -11.61
C PHE A 225 7.59 -11.23 -12.03
N TRP A 226 8.47 -10.81 -11.11
CA TRP A 226 9.79 -10.31 -11.49
C TRP A 226 10.91 -11.06 -10.80
N LYS A 227 11.82 -11.60 -11.62
CA LYS A 227 13.10 -12.18 -11.21
C LYS A 227 14.15 -11.67 -12.21
N GLU A 228 15.18 -10.99 -11.71
CA GLU A 228 16.34 -10.64 -12.54
C GLU A 228 16.99 -11.92 -13.10
N VAL A 229 17.64 -11.81 -14.27
CA VAL A 229 18.29 -12.97 -14.91
C VAL A 229 19.33 -13.62 -13.98
N ASP A 230 20.01 -12.81 -13.17
CA ASP A 230 20.96 -13.29 -12.15
C ASP A 230 20.31 -13.57 -10.78
N GLY A 231 19.05 -13.17 -10.59
CA GLY A 231 18.28 -13.29 -9.35
C GLY A 231 18.85 -12.55 -8.14
N ARG A 232 19.85 -11.67 -8.31
CA ARG A 232 20.61 -11.11 -7.18
C ARG A 232 19.94 -9.91 -6.53
N HIS A 233 19.12 -9.19 -7.29
CA HIS A 233 18.56 -7.92 -6.84
C HIS A 233 17.06 -7.86 -7.10
N SER A 234 16.35 -7.23 -6.17
CA SER A 234 14.98 -6.77 -6.36
C SER A 234 14.98 -5.30 -5.98
N PHE A 235 14.45 -4.45 -6.85
CA PHE A 235 14.30 -3.03 -6.58
C PHE A 235 12.85 -2.60 -6.81
N GLU A 236 12.44 -1.59 -6.05
CA GLU A 236 11.17 -0.93 -6.22
C GLU A 236 11.45 0.52 -6.61
N LEU A 237 11.00 0.94 -7.79
CA LEU A 237 11.00 2.35 -8.16
C LEU A 237 9.63 2.94 -7.88
N ARG A 238 9.58 3.90 -6.95
CA ARG A 238 8.43 4.78 -6.78
C ARG A 238 8.66 6.04 -7.59
N THR A 239 7.69 6.38 -8.44
CA THR A 239 7.72 7.56 -9.30
C THR A 239 6.45 8.36 -9.12
N LEU A 240 6.59 9.67 -9.22
CA LEU A 240 5.47 10.60 -9.26
C LEU A 240 5.18 10.91 -10.73
N ILE A 241 3.98 10.56 -11.20
CA ILE A 241 3.54 10.95 -12.54
C ILE A 241 2.87 12.31 -12.42
N VAL A 242 3.46 13.31 -13.06
CA VAL A 242 2.87 14.64 -13.24
C VAL A 242 2.04 14.59 -14.52
N PRO A 243 0.70 14.69 -14.46
CA PRO A 243 -0.07 14.81 -15.69
C PRO A 243 0.42 16.04 -16.45
N ARG A 244 0.69 15.90 -17.75
CA ARG A 244 0.84 17.08 -18.60
C ARG A 244 -0.55 17.70 -18.71
N SER A 245 -0.60 19.02 -18.48
CA SER A 245 -1.73 19.94 -18.64
C SER A 245 -2.89 19.41 -19.46
#